data_AF-K9DDT5-F1
#
_entry.id   AF-K9DDT5-F1
#
_cell.length_a   1.000
_cell.length_b   1.000
_cell.length_c   1.000
_cell.angle_alpha   90.00
_cell.angle_beta   90.00
_cell.angle_gamma   90.00
#
_symmetry.space_group_name_H-M   'P 1'
#
loop_
_entity.id
_entity.type
_entity.pdbx_description
1 polymer ?
#
loop_
_entity_poly.entity_id
_entity_poly.type
_entity_poly.pdbx_seq_one_letter_code
_entity_poly.pdbx_strand_id
1 'polypeptide(L)'
;MKQASWRVHIQRCGHATKGISETQKRSNRAIATPRARVEHVFGALAQMGGKLVRCLGIVRTTFVLQLKAASYNLKRLVFLKERGLAPF
;
A
#
# COMPACT_ATOMS: atom_id res chain seq x y z
N MET A 1 -21.51 -18.83 -13.31
CA MET A 1 -21.04 -17.88 -12.25
C MET A 1 -21.19 -16.42 -12.71
N LYS A 2 -22.43 -15.95 -12.92
CA LYS A 2 -22.77 -14.55 -13.27
C LYS A 2 -23.81 -14.02 -12.27
N GLN A 3 -23.52 -14.11 -10.98
CA GLN A 3 -24.42 -13.64 -9.91
C GLN A 3 -23.66 -12.79 -8.90
N ALA A 4 -22.97 -11.79 -9.44
CA ALA A 4 -22.66 -10.50 -8.83
C ALA A 4 -21.72 -9.75 -9.78
N SER A 5 -21.93 -8.46 -9.93
CA SER A 5 -21.18 -7.55 -10.81
C SER A 5 -19.76 -7.27 -10.29
N TRP A 6 -19.03 -8.29 -9.85
CA TRP A 6 -17.65 -8.17 -9.38
C TRP A 6 -16.74 -7.88 -10.58
N ARG A 7 -16.26 -6.63 -10.69
CA ARG A 7 -15.19 -6.31 -11.63
C ARG A 7 -13.87 -6.85 -11.09
N VAL A 8 -13.22 -7.70 -11.88
CA VAL A 8 -11.92 -8.26 -11.53
C VAL A 8 -10.86 -7.16 -11.66
N HIS A 9 -10.34 -6.69 -10.53
CA HIS A 9 -9.26 -5.68 -10.47
C HIS A 9 -7.87 -6.32 -10.60
N ILE A 10 -7.65 -7.07 -11.69
CA ILE A 10 -6.34 -7.69 -11.98
C ILE A 10 -5.58 -6.83 -12.99
N GLN A 11 -4.30 -6.57 -12.71
CA GLN A 11 -3.42 -5.90 -13.66
C GLN A 11 -3.08 -6.85 -14.81
N ARG A 12 -3.11 -6.32 -16.02
CA ARG A 12 -2.74 -7.07 -17.22
C ARG A 12 -1.24 -6.95 -17.46
N CYS A 13 -0.56 -8.08 -17.57
CA CYS A 13 0.84 -8.13 -17.98
C CYS A 13 0.94 -8.23 -19.52
N GLY A 14 1.97 -7.60 -20.08
CA GLY A 14 2.33 -7.79 -21.48
C GLY A 14 3.05 -9.13 -21.66
N HIS A 15 3.20 -9.54 -22.91
CA HIS A 15 4.04 -10.68 -23.28
C HIS A 15 5.37 -10.18 -23.86
N ALA A 16 6.41 -11.03 -23.88
CA ALA A 16 7.71 -10.67 -24.43
C ALA A 16 7.63 -10.15 -25.89
N THR A 17 6.71 -10.70 -26.67
CA THR A 17 6.49 -10.33 -28.08
C THR A 17 5.45 -9.24 -28.28
N LYS A 18 4.64 -8.91 -27.27
CA LYS A 18 3.55 -7.93 -27.40
C LYS A 18 3.32 -7.17 -26.11
N GLY A 19 3.58 -5.87 -26.17
CA GLY A 19 3.31 -4.94 -25.08
C GLY A 19 1.82 -4.75 -24.80
N ILE A 20 1.53 -4.17 -23.64
CA ILE A 20 0.18 -3.77 -23.24
C ILE A 20 -0.30 -2.56 -24.04
N SER A 21 -1.56 -2.57 -24.46
CA SER A 21 -2.17 -1.45 -25.18
C SER A 21 -2.36 -0.23 -24.26
N GLU A 22 -2.50 0.97 -24.85
CA GLU A 22 -2.73 2.20 -24.08
C GLU A 22 -3.99 2.12 -23.19
N THR A 23 -5.06 1.50 -23.69
CA THR A 23 -6.27 1.25 -22.89
C THR A 23 -5.99 0.32 -21.70
N GLN A 24 -5.16 -0.70 -21.88
CA GLN A 24 -4.74 -1.60 -20.80
C GLN A 24 -3.83 -0.88 -19.79
N LYS A 25 -2.92 -0.01 -20.25
CA LYS A 25 -2.09 0.83 -19.37
C LYS A 25 -2.94 1.74 -18.50
N ARG A 26 -3.95 2.41 -19.08
CA ARG A 26 -4.88 3.27 -18.33
C ARG A 26 -5.63 2.48 -17.24
N SER A 27 -6.14 1.30 -17.59
CA SER A 27 -6.80 0.40 -16.63
C SER A 27 -5.84 -0.07 -15.52
N ASN A 28 -4.63 -0.48 -15.88
CA ASN A 28 -3.59 -0.85 -14.91
C ASN A 28 -3.22 0.31 -13.98
N ARG A 29 -3.15 1.54 -14.49
CA ARG A 29 -2.87 2.75 -13.70
C ARG A 29 -3.98 3.04 -12.69
N ALA A 30 -5.24 2.86 -13.08
CA ALA A 30 -6.39 3.00 -12.19
C ALA A 30 -6.38 1.94 -11.06
N ILE A 31 -5.87 0.73 -11.33
CA ILE A 31 -5.69 -0.33 -10.31
C ILE A 31 -4.45 -0.07 -9.46
N ALA A 32 -3.33 0.37 -10.06
CA ALA A 32 -2.05 0.58 -9.39
C ALA A 32 -2.07 1.79 -8.46
N THR A 33 -2.79 2.86 -8.80
CA THR A 33 -2.83 4.09 -7.99
C THR A 33 -3.31 3.85 -6.55
N PRO A 34 -4.48 3.20 -6.31
CA PRO A 34 -4.90 2.88 -4.94
C PRO A 34 -3.99 1.83 -4.29
N ARG A 35 -3.47 0.85 -5.03
CA ARG A 35 -2.54 -0.16 -4.50
C ARG A 35 -1.25 0.45 -4.00
N ALA A 36 -0.62 1.31 -4.79
CA ALA A 36 0.61 1.99 -4.40
C ALA A 36 0.43 2.81 -3.11
N ARG A 37 -0.75 3.42 -2.90
CA ARG A 37 -1.06 4.13 -1.65
C ARG A 37 -1.11 3.19 -0.44
N VAL A 38 -1.68 2.00 -0.61
CA VAL A 38 -1.84 0.99 0.46
C VAL A 38 -0.53 0.21 0.69
N GLU A 39 0.05 -0.33 -0.37
CA GLU A 39 1.30 -1.10 -0.36
C GLU A 39 2.49 -0.28 0.12
N HIS A 40 2.51 1.04 -0.13
CA HIS A 40 3.56 1.90 0.40
C HIS A 40 3.62 1.89 1.94
N VAL A 41 2.47 1.82 2.63
CA VAL A 41 2.42 1.68 4.10
C VAL A 41 3.12 0.39 4.52
N PHE A 42 2.80 -0.73 3.86
CA PHE A 42 3.40 -2.02 4.14
C PHE A 42 4.91 -2.05 3.83
N GLY A 43 5.35 -1.40 2.76
CA GLY A 43 6.76 -1.23 2.43
C GLY A 43 7.53 -0.46 3.50
N ALA A 44 6.95 0.63 4.00
CA ALA A 44 7.56 1.39 5.09
C ALA A 44 7.58 0.61 6.41
N LEU A 45 6.51 -0.15 6.72
CA LEU A 45 6.49 -1.03 7.89
C LEU A 45 7.52 -2.17 7.78
N ALA A 46 7.74 -2.71 6.57
CA ALA A 46 8.79 -3.69 6.32
C ALA A 46 10.18 -3.11 6.62
N GLN A 47 10.44 -1.85 6.25
CA GLN A 47 11.68 -1.15 6.63
C GLN A 47 11.80 -0.95 8.15
N MET A 48 10.68 -0.84 8.88
CA MET A 48 10.63 -0.76 10.35
C MET A 48 10.66 -2.15 11.04
N GLY A 49 11.29 -3.14 10.40
CA GLY A 49 11.41 -4.51 10.92
C GLY A 49 10.17 -5.38 10.67
N GLY A 50 9.23 -4.93 9.85
CA GLY A 50 8.09 -5.71 9.38
C GLY A 50 7.24 -6.31 10.50
N LYS A 51 6.78 -7.55 10.25
CA LYS A 51 5.90 -8.32 11.14
C LYS A 51 6.64 -8.91 12.35
N LEU A 52 7.98 -8.90 12.35
CA LEU A 52 8.76 -9.47 13.44
C LEU A 52 8.68 -8.58 14.67
N VAL A 53 8.18 -9.13 15.77
CA VAL A 53 8.11 -8.50 17.09
C VAL A 53 8.61 -9.50 18.12
N ARG A 54 9.65 -9.15 18.89
CA ARG A 54 10.30 -10.04 19.88
C ARG A 54 9.77 -9.83 21.30
N CYS A 55 8.50 -9.46 21.45
CA CYS A 55 7.90 -9.16 22.76
C CYS A 55 7.21 -10.38 23.36
N LEU A 56 7.30 -10.51 24.68
CA LEU A 56 6.58 -11.52 25.46
C LEU A 56 5.17 -11.04 25.78
N GLY A 57 4.17 -11.75 25.24
CA GLY A 57 2.75 -11.52 25.50
C GLY A 57 2.05 -10.63 24.48
N ILE A 58 0.79 -10.96 24.20
CA ILE A 58 -0.04 -10.33 23.15
C ILE A 58 -0.17 -8.81 23.39
N VAL A 59 -0.41 -8.37 24.62
CA VAL A 59 -0.59 -6.96 24.97
C VAL A 59 0.63 -6.10 24.62
N ARG A 60 1.84 -6.63 24.81
CA ARG A 60 3.07 -5.90 24.46
C ARG A 60 3.29 -5.89 22.95
N THR A 61 3.01 -7.00 22.29
CA THR A 61 3.11 -7.11 20.83
C THR A 61 2.13 -6.18 20.13
N THR A 62 0.89 -6.07 20.60
CA THR A 62 -0.10 -5.13 20.05
C THR A 62 0.33 -3.69 20.26
N PHE A 63 0.83 -3.34 21.45
CA PHE A 63 1.35 -2.00 21.72
C PHE A 63 2.51 -1.62 20.80
N VAL A 64 3.49 -2.52 20.60
CA VAL A 64 4.61 -2.28 19.68
C VAL A 64 4.13 -2.10 18.24
N LEU A 65 3.16 -2.91 17.80
CA LEU A 65 2.59 -2.77 16.45
C LEU A 65 1.88 -1.42 16.27
N GLN A 66 1.11 -0.98 17.27
CA GLN A 66 0.47 0.34 17.27
C GLN A 66 1.50 1.47 17.25
N LEU A 67 2.57 1.35 18.02
CA LEU A 67 3.65 2.34 18.05
C LEU A 67 4.38 2.44 16.70
N LYS A 68 4.62 1.31 16.03
CA LYS A 68 5.15 1.29 14.66
C LYS A 68 4.22 2.02 13.68
N ALA A 69 2.92 1.74 13.75
CA ALA A 69 1.94 2.40 12.89
C ALA A 69 1.87 3.92 13.16
N ALA A 70 1.87 4.34 14.43
CA ALA A 70 1.92 5.75 14.82
C ALA A 70 3.20 6.43 14.30
N SER A 71 4.35 5.77 14.42
CA SER A 71 5.64 6.28 13.93
C SER A 71 5.64 6.45 12.41
N TYR A 72 5.06 5.50 11.67
CA TYR A 72 4.86 5.64 10.23
C TYR A 72 3.98 6.84 9.88
N ASN A 73 2.85 7.00 10.57
CA ASN A 73 1.93 8.12 10.33
C ASN A 73 2.60 9.46 10.61
N LEU A 74 3.40 9.57 11.67
CA LEU A 74 4.16 10.78 11.99
C LEU A 74 5.20 11.10 10.92
N LYS A 75 6.00 10.11 10.51
CA LYS A 75 6.98 10.27 9.42
C LYS A 75 6.30 10.72 8.12
N ARG A 76 5.14 10.14 7.81
CA ARG A 76 4.32 10.51 6.65
C ARG A 76 3.80 11.93 6.77
N LEU A 77 3.32 12.34 7.94
CA LEU A 77 2.82 13.69 8.17
C LEU A 77 3.91 14.74 7.94
N VAL A 78 5.12 14.52 8.49
CA VAL A 78 6.27 15.42 8.29
C VAL A 78 6.60 15.55 6.81
N PHE A 79 6.70 14.43 6.10
CA PHE A 79 6.95 14.41 4.66
C PHE A 79 5.88 15.16 3.85
N LEU A 80 4.60 15.00 4.21
CA LEU A 80 3.50 15.72 3.55
C LEU A 80 3.56 17.23 3.81
N LYS A 81 3.89 17.62 5.05
CA LYS A 81 4.07 19.01 5.45
C LYS A 81 5.23 19.68 4.70
N GLU A 82 6.38 19.01 4.58
CA GLU A 82 7.53 19.49 3.82
C GLU A 82 7.21 19.69 2.34
N ARG A 83 6.30 18.88 1.78
CA ARG A 83 5.84 19.00 0.40
C ARG A 83 4.72 20.02 0.21
N GLY A 84 4.35 20.78 1.24
CA GLY A 84 3.34 21.84 1.16
C GLY A 84 1.92 21.32 0.96
N LEU A 85 1.65 20.05 1.27
CA LEU A 85 0.29 19.50 1.20
C LEU A 85 -0.47 19.92 2.47
N ALA A 86 -1.39 20.88 2.33
CA ALA A 86 -2.33 21.21 3.38
C ALA A 86 -3.29 20.02 3.61
N PRO A 87 -3.57 19.65 4.87
CA PRO A 87 -4.68 18.74 5.15
C PRO A 87 -5.98 19.39 4.63
N PHE A 88 -6.75 18.62 3.87
CA PHE A 88 -8.08 18.97 3.38
C PHE A 88 -9.09 19.12 4.51
#